data_AF-A0A1H8WTC6-F1
#
_entry.id   AF-A0A1H8WTC6-F1
#
_cell.length_a   1.000
_cell.length_b   1.000
_cell.length_c   1.000
_cell.angle_alpha   90.00
_cell.angle_beta   90.00
_cell.angle_gamma   90.00
#
_symmetry.space_group_name_H-M   'P 1'
#
loop_
_entity.id
_entity.type
_entity.pdbx_description
1 polymer ?
#
loop_
_entity_poly.entity_id
_entity_poly.type
_entity_poly.pdbx_seq_one_letter_code
_entity_poly.pdbx_strand_id
1 'polypeptide(L)'
;MVDLPSELNDLPRDLNHLPRDVLSRIAKEICPYDNPQQAAVNLANLKATNHEILDKFPDSAIGSFEARLSRIGALQSSLASKTLPDFSAGDEKFVTLQAPAIQPILKFYELSAQTSIVDNALQCDERWQRTLAATVLSTNLNDLHDPSDRTRLINQALSSFGDDDPTIRTNGGIALVRADGHLDAVQQARLTELFHRNPELEQQYNHLKADQQAWYQEQRVQLPSADLDRSINIIAGEVGRLPAGLSSFEERNTAHIVAKSIAECYNCAHNELMNFDRSRERSTLGR
;
A
#
# COMPACT_ATOMS: atom_id res chain seq x y z
N MET A 1 9.74 -20.20 7.68
CA MET A 1 11.12 -20.19 7.15
C MET A 1 10.98 -20.09 5.65
N VAL A 2 11.16 -18.89 5.10
CA VAL A 2 11.23 -18.72 3.65
C VAL A 2 12.68 -19.01 3.29
N ASP A 3 12.90 -20.09 2.55
CA ASP A 3 14.21 -20.41 1.99
C ASP A 3 14.60 -19.26 1.06
N LEU A 4 15.66 -18.53 1.45
CA LEU A 4 16.36 -17.64 0.55
C LEU A 4 16.76 -18.45 -0.69
N PRO A 5 16.65 -17.89 -1.91
CA PRO A 5 17.11 -18.59 -3.10
C PRO A 5 18.54 -19.07 -2.89
N SER A 6 18.77 -20.35 -3.16
CA SER A 6 20.02 -21.09 -2.89
C SER A 6 21.27 -20.41 -3.47
N GLU A 7 21.07 -19.54 -4.45
CA GLU A 7 22.08 -18.73 -5.13
C GLU A 7 22.68 -17.62 -4.24
N LEU A 8 22.01 -17.20 -3.17
CA LEU A 8 22.56 -16.26 -2.17
C LEU A 8 23.54 -16.93 -1.19
N ASN A 9 23.50 -18.25 -1.04
CA ASN A 9 24.44 -18.99 -0.18
C ASN A 9 25.80 -19.25 -0.83
N ASP A 10 25.90 -19.08 -2.17
CA ASP A 10 27.12 -19.25 -2.95
C ASP A 10 27.82 -17.91 -3.27
N LEU A 11 27.36 -16.79 -2.68
CA LEU A 11 28.07 -15.53 -2.79
C LEU A 11 29.43 -15.63 -2.07
N PRO A 12 30.53 -15.13 -2.70
CA PRO A 12 31.84 -15.08 -2.05
C PRO A 12 31.71 -14.38 -0.70
N ARG A 13 32.17 -15.06 0.37
CA ARG A 13 32.14 -14.53 1.75
C ARG A 13 32.95 -13.25 1.95
N ASP A 14 33.70 -12.83 0.94
CA ASP A 14 34.38 -11.53 0.86
C ASP A 14 33.70 -10.62 -0.17
N LEU A 15 32.63 -9.93 0.25
CA LEU A 15 32.01 -8.84 -0.52
C LEU A 15 32.85 -7.53 -0.44
N ASN A 16 34.03 -7.60 0.19
CA ASN A 16 34.95 -6.49 0.51
C ASN A 16 35.42 -5.70 -0.73
N HIS A 17 35.28 -6.28 -1.92
CA HIS A 17 35.70 -5.69 -3.19
C HIS A 17 34.53 -5.29 -4.11
N LEU A 18 33.29 -5.44 -3.66
CA LEU A 18 32.16 -5.12 -4.52
C LEU A 18 32.08 -3.60 -4.74
N PRO A 19 32.11 -3.13 -6.00
CA PRO A 19 31.85 -1.74 -6.34
C PRO A 19 30.52 -1.27 -5.73
N ARG A 20 30.41 0.02 -5.40
CA ARG A 20 29.16 0.64 -4.93
C ARG A 20 27.97 0.30 -5.84
N ASP A 21 28.24 0.09 -7.12
CA ASP A 21 27.27 -0.23 -8.16
C ASP A 21 26.74 -1.68 -8.09
N VAL A 22 27.45 -2.59 -7.40
CA VAL A 22 26.94 -3.96 -7.14
C VAL A 22 26.03 -3.96 -5.90
N LEU A 23 26.38 -3.20 -4.87
CA LEU A 23 25.52 -3.03 -3.71
C LEU A 23 24.18 -2.38 -4.09
N SER A 24 24.19 -1.38 -4.98
CA SER A 24 22.95 -0.75 -5.47
C SER A 24 22.07 -1.75 -6.23
N ARG A 25 22.68 -2.65 -7.03
CA ARG A 25 21.94 -3.73 -7.71
C ARG A 25 21.32 -4.73 -6.74
N ILE A 26 22.07 -5.21 -5.75
CA ILE A 26 21.54 -6.11 -4.72
C ILE A 26 20.36 -5.44 -4.00
N ALA A 27 20.49 -4.16 -3.61
CA ALA A 27 19.42 -3.43 -2.96
C ALA A 27 18.14 -3.32 -3.82
N LYS A 28 18.27 -3.13 -5.14
CA LYS A 28 17.13 -3.10 -6.06
C LYS A 28 16.40 -4.44 -6.15
N GLU A 29 17.13 -5.54 -6.02
CA GLU A 29 16.57 -6.89 -6.06
C GLU A 29 15.91 -7.29 -4.74
N ILE A 30 16.49 -6.91 -3.60
CA ILE A 30 15.98 -7.31 -2.28
C ILE A 30 14.95 -6.34 -1.68
N CYS A 31 14.74 -5.15 -2.25
CA CYS A 31 13.76 -4.18 -1.75
C CYS A 31 12.49 -4.21 -2.60
N PRO A 32 11.47 -5.03 -2.25
CA PRO A 32 10.19 -5.04 -2.96
C PRO A 32 9.50 -3.67 -2.86
N TYR A 33 8.80 -3.27 -3.93
CA TYR A 33 8.06 -1.99 -4.02
C TYR A 33 6.72 -2.04 -3.26
N ASP A 34 6.11 -3.21 -3.19
CA ASP A 34 4.79 -3.47 -2.61
C ASP A 34 4.85 -3.89 -1.13
N ASN A 35 6.06 -4.11 -0.60
CA ASN A 35 6.24 -4.51 0.79
C ASN A 35 7.40 -3.74 1.50
N PRO A 36 7.13 -2.49 1.95
CA PRO A 36 8.07 -1.69 2.74
C PRO A 36 8.68 -2.41 3.95
N GLN A 37 7.93 -3.27 4.64
CA GLN A 37 8.43 -4.00 5.80
C GLN A 37 9.44 -5.06 5.42
N GLN A 38 9.13 -5.86 4.39
CA GLN A 38 10.07 -6.83 3.83
C GLN A 38 11.33 -6.13 3.32
N ALA A 39 11.21 -4.95 2.70
CA ALA A 39 12.36 -4.15 2.30
C ALA A 39 13.21 -3.74 3.51
N ALA A 40 12.61 -3.31 4.62
CA ALA A 40 13.32 -2.96 5.85
C ALA A 40 14.04 -4.17 6.47
N VAL A 41 13.38 -5.32 6.55
CA VAL A 41 13.97 -6.58 7.04
C VAL A 41 15.14 -7.02 6.16
N ASN A 42 14.97 -6.96 4.84
CA ASN A 42 16.03 -7.33 3.89
C ASN A 42 17.25 -6.41 4.01
N LEU A 43 17.04 -5.10 4.19
CA LEU A 43 18.12 -4.15 4.43
C LEU A 43 18.81 -4.38 5.78
N ALA A 44 18.07 -4.68 6.84
CA ALA A 44 18.62 -5.02 8.14
C ALA A 44 19.48 -6.29 8.08
N ASN A 45 19.01 -7.33 7.38
CA ASN A 45 19.77 -8.56 7.15
C ASN A 45 21.03 -8.32 6.31
N LEU A 46 20.94 -7.49 5.27
CA LEU A 46 22.09 -7.09 4.46
C LEU A 46 23.16 -6.40 5.31
N LYS A 47 22.75 -5.49 6.21
CA LYS A 47 23.65 -4.83 7.17
C LYS A 47 24.27 -5.81 8.17
N ALA A 48 23.49 -6.73 8.70
CA ALA A 48 23.95 -7.70 9.70
C ALA A 48 24.96 -8.71 9.12
N THR A 49 24.82 -9.03 7.83
CA THR A 49 25.67 -10.01 7.14
C THR A 49 27.06 -9.45 6.83
N ASN A 50 27.26 -8.12 6.85
CA ASN A 50 28.53 -7.52 6.46
C ASN A 50 28.89 -6.29 7.30
N HIS A 51 29.81 -6.50 8.25
CA HIS A 51 30.32 -5.45 9.13
C HIS A 51 31.04 -4.30 8.40
N GLU A 52 31.58 -4.51 7.19
CA GLU A 52 32.30 -3.48 6.43
C GLU A 52 31.38 -2.69 5.48
N ILE A 53 30.23 -3.26 5.09
CA ILE A 53 29.16 -2.50 4.43
C ILE A 53 28.68 -1.35 5.33
N LEU A 54 28.68 -1.54 6.66
CA LEU A 54 28.28 -0.52 7.64
C LEU A 54 29.04 0.81 7.50
N ASP A 55 30.33 0.78 7.14
CA ASP A 55 31.14 2.00 7.03
C ASP A 55 30.84 2.82 5.77
N LYS A 56 30.36 2.17 4.70
CA LYS A 56 30.05 2.81 3.41
C LYS A 56 28.54 2.99 3.19
N PHE A 57 27.72 2.37 4.03
CA PHE A 57 26.26 2.39 3.92
C PHE A 57 25.69 3.80 4.05
N PRO A 58 26.04 4.61 5.07
CA PRO A 58 25.38 5.89 5.33
C PRO A 58 25.51 6.88 4.17
N ASP A 59 26.67 6.92 3.51
CA ASP A 59 26.97 7.83 2.39
C ASP A 59 26.54 7.27 1.02
N SER A 60 25.73 6.21 1.01
CA SER A 60 25.24 5.56 -0.21
C SER A 60 23.76 5.84 -0.47
N ALA A 61 23.31 5.59 -1.70
CA ALA A 61 21.89 5.62 -2.06
C ALA A 61 21.06 4.66 -1.20
N ILE A 62 21.64 3.52 -0.85
CA ILE A 62 20.99 2.48 -0.05
C ILE A 62 20.82 2.97 1.39
N GLY A 63 21.85 3.60 1.97
CA GLY A 63 21.74 4.22 3.30
C GLY A 63 20.78 5.39 3.32
N SER A 64 20.75 6.20 2.27
CA SER A 64 19.74 7.26 2.12
C SER A 64 18.33 6.69 2.04
N PHE A 65 18.11 5.64 1.24
CA PHE A 65 16.83 4.94 1.14
C PHE A 65 16.43 4.32 2.47
N GLU A 66 17.34 3.64 3.16
CA GLU A 66 17.08 2.99 4.44
C GLU A 66 16.76 3.99 5.56
N ALA A 67 17.51 5.09 5.65
CA ALA A 67 17.22 6.17 6.60
C ALA A 67 15.82 6.77 6.37
N ARG A 68 15.44 6.95 5.10
CA ARG A 68 14.09 7.42 4.73
C ARG A 68 13.04 6.36 5.02
N LEU A 69 13.27 5.10 4.68
CA LEU A 69 12.36 3.99 4.95
C LEU A 69 12.08 3.87 6.45
N SER A 70 13.10 3.98 7.29
CA SER A 70 12.96 3.99 8.75
C SER A 70 12.10 5.15 9.23
N ARG A 71 12.35 6.38 8.75
CA ARG A 71 11.53 7.56 9.09
C ARG A 71 10.09 7.42 8.61
N ILE A 72 9.87 6.92 7.39
CA ILE A 72 8.53 6.70 6.83
C ILE A 72 7.79 5.60 7.62
N GLY A 73 8.46 4.52 8.00
CA GLY A 73 7.89 3.48 8.87
C GLY A 73 7.47 4.03 10.23
N ALA A 74 8.27 4.91 10.84
CA ALA A 74 7.90 5.59 12.07
C ALA A 74 6.69 6.52 11.90
N LEU A 75 6.59 7.24 10.76
CA LEU A 75 5.41 8.05 10.44
C LEU A 75 4.16 7.18 10.28
N GLN A 76 4.27 6.06 9.59
CA GLN A 76 3.18 5.10 9.44
C GLN A 76 2.73 4.57 10.81
N SER A 77 3.65 4.16 11.67
CA SER A 77 3.33 3.65 13.01
C SER A 77 2.67 4.72 13.89
N SER A 78 3.13 5.97 13.79
CA SER A 78 2.54 7.11 14.49
C SER A 78 1.12 7.42 13.98
N LEU A 79 0.90 7.37 12.66
CA LEU A 79 -0.44 7.53 12.08
C LEU A 79 -1.36 6.36 12.48
N ALA A 80 -0.88 5.13 12.43
CA ALA A 80 -1.63 3.93 12.81
C ALA A 80 -2.10 4.01 14.27
N SER A 81 -1.21 4.38 15.21
CA SER A 81 -1.57 4.50 16.63
C SER A 81 -2.62 5.59 16.89
N LYS A 82 -2.66 6.65 16.07
CA LYS A 82 -3.70 7.69 16.15
C LYS A 82 -5.02 7.28 15.51
N THR A 83 -4.98 6.49 14.45
CA THR A 83 -6.18 6.13 13.67
C THR A 83 -6.86 4.86 14.17
N LEU A 84 -6.09 3.92 14.73
CA LEU A 84 -6.55 2.61 15.24
C LEU A 84 -6.29 2.41 16.75
N PRO A 85 -6.61 3.37 17.64
CA PRO A 85 -6.34 3.20 19.07
C PRO A 85 -7.19 2.10 19.72
N ASP A 86 -8.40 1.88 19.21
CA ASP A 86 -9.40 0.93 19.73
C ASP A 86 -9.83 -0.02 18.61
N PHE A 87 -8.92 -0.86 18.13
CA PHE A 87 -9.21 -1.80 17.03
C PHE A 87 -10.11 -2.94 17.52
N SER A 88 -11.43 -2.70 17.56
CA SER A 88 -12.48 -3.68 17.84
C SER A 88 -13.17 -4.13 16.56
N ALA A 89 -13.45 -5.44 16.46
CA ALA A 89 -14.12 -6.02 15.31
C ALA A 89 -15.56 -5.48 15.16
N GLY A 90 -15.98 -5.22 13.93
CA GLY A 90 -17.37 -4.91 13.60
C GLY A 90 -17.86 -3.50 13.95
N ASP A 91 -16.98 -2.57 14.34
CA ASP A 91 -17.36 -1.18 14.67
C ASP A 91 -17.69 -0.36 13.40
N GLU A 92 -18.84 0.33 13.38
CA GLU A 92 -19.21 1.29 12.34
C GLU A 92 -18.13 2.37 12.14
N LYS A 93 -17.52 2.80 13.25
CA LYS A 93 -16.43 3.77 13.26
C LYS A 93 -15.23 3.29 12.45
N PHE A 94 -14.95 1.99 12.48
CA PHE A 94 -13.86 1.41 11.72
C PHE A 94 -14.11 1.58 10.22
N VAL A 95 -15.28 1.19 9.74
CA VAL A 95 -15.60 1.23 8.30
C VAL A 95 -15.72 2.67 7.77
N THR A 96 -16.25 3.59 8.57
CA THR A 96 -16.57 4.95 8.12
C THR A 96 -15.43 5.95 8.29
N LEU A 97 -14.60 5.77 9.33
CA LEU A 97 -13.51 6.70 9.67
C LEU A 97 -12.13 6.04 9.59
N GLN A 98 -11.92 4.88 10.19
CA GLN A 98 -10.56 4.36 10.37
C GLN A 98 -10.01 3.70 9.11
N ALA A 99 -10.75 2.76 8.50
CA ALA A 99 -10.35 2.07 7.28
C ALA A 99 -10.07 3.07 6.13
N PRO A 100 -10.92 4.07 5.84
CA PRO A 100 -10.61 5.07 4.82
C PRO A 100 -9.35 5.89 5.11
N ALA A 101 -9.05 6.16 6.38
CA ALA A 101 -7.86 6.91 6.77
C ALA A 101 -6.57 6.11 6.56
N ILE A 102 -6.57 4.81 6.90
CA ILE A 102 -5.37 3.97 6.82
C ILE A 102 -5.18 3.31 5.45
N GLN A 103 -6.22 3.19 4.63
CA GLN A 103 -6.15 2.38 3.43
C GLN A 103 -5.01 2.71 2.44
N PRO A 104 -4.50 3.98 2.33
CA PRO A 104 -3.33 4.27 1.48
C PRO A 104 -1.99 3.71 2.01
N ILE A 105 -1.93 3.33 3.28
CA ILE A 105 -0.71 2.80 3.92
C ILE A 105 -0.82 1.31 4.23
N LEU A 106 -1.75 0.58 3.58
CA LEU A 106 -1.94 -0.85 3.84
C LEU A 106 -0.66 -1.66 3.62
N LYS A 107 0.11 -1.37 2.57
CA LYS A 107 1.38 -2.07 2.26
C LYS A 107 2.41 -2.04 3.38
N PHE A 108 2.31 -1.09 4.31
CA PHE A 108 3.23 -0.98 5.45
C PHE A 108 2.86 -1.85 6.64
N TYR A 109 1.70 -2.51 6.63
CA TYR A 109 1.30 -3.41 7.70
C TYR A 109 1.83 -4.82 7.43
N GLU A 110 2.13 -5.54 8.52
CA GLU A 110 2.48 -6.96 8.44
C GLU A 110 1.28 -7.76 7.94
N LEU A 111 1.57 -8.91 7.33
CA LEU A 111 0.55 -9.82 6.79
C LEU A 111 -0.61 -10.05 7.78
N SER A 112 -0.30 -10.40 9.03
CA SER A 112 -1.32 -10.67 10.06
C SER A 112 -2.18 -9.45 10.40
N ALA A 113 -1.60 -8.25 10.38
CA ALA A 113 -2.32 -7.01 10.64
C ALA A 113 -3.23 -6.65 9.45
N GLN A 114 -2.78 -6.86 8.21
CA GLN A 114 -3.61 -6.70 7.02
C GLN A 114 -4.80 -7.67 7.05
N THR A 115 -4.55 -8.95 7.33
CA THR A 115 -5.63 -9.95 7.48
C THR A 115 -6.59 -9.56 8.59
N SER A 116 -6.10 -9.06 9.73
CA SER A 116 -6.97 -8.58 10.81
C SER A 116 -7.84 -7.39 10.39
N ILE A 117 -7.31 -6.47 9.58
CA ILE A 117 -8.05 -5.34 9.00
C ILE A 117 -9.17 -5.85 8.08
N VAL A 118 -8.87 -6.84 7.24
CA VAL A 118 -9.83 -7.45 6.31
C VAL A 118 -10.88 -8.26 7.07
N ASP A 119 -10.47 -9.04 8.08
CA ASP A 119 -11.37 -9.76 8.96
C ASP A 119 -12.36 -8.82 9.64
N ASN A 120 -11.87 -7.74 10.26
CA ASN A 120 -12.72 -6.76 10.91
C ASN A 120 -13.68 -6.07 9.94
N ALA A 121 -13.21 -5.75 8.72
CA ALA A 121 -14.04 -5.18 7.67
C ALA A 121 -15.18 -6.12 7.23
N LEU A 122 -14.91 -7.42 7.15
CA LEU A 122 -15.85 -8.42 6.65
C LEU A 122 -16.70 -9.07 7.75
N GLN A 123 -16.36 -8.88 9.02
CA GLN A 123 -17.11 -9.37 10.19
C GLN A 123 -18.18 -8.39 10.70
N CYS A 124 -18.30 -7.18 10.14
CA CYS A 124 -19.39 -6.26 10.48
C CYS A 124 -20.75 -6.95 10.29
N ASP A 125 -21.68 -6.77 11.23
CA ASP A 125 -23.00 -7.43 11.18
C ASP A 125 -23.86 -6.90 10.03
N GLU A 126 -23.77 -5.61 9.73
CA GLU A 126 -24.56 -4.97 8.69
C GLU A 126 -23.98 -5.19 7.29
N ARG A 127 -24.84 -5.62 6.35
CA ARG A 127 -24.48 -5.78 4.93
C ARG A 127 -23.90 -4.51 4.31
N TRP A 128 -24.48 -3.37 4.66
CA TRP A 128 -24.01 -2.05 4.23
C TRP A 128 -22.55 -1.81 4.65
N GLN A 129 -22.23 -2.05 5.93
CA GLN A 129 -20.89 -1.84 6.47
C GLN A 129 -19.87 -2.77 5.81
N ARG A 130 -20.16 -4.06 5.64
CA ARG A 130 -19.27 -4.99 4.92
C ARG A 130 -18.98 -4.53 3.49
N THR A 131 -20.01 -4.01 2.81
CA THR A 131 -19.91 -3.50 1.44
C THR A 131 -19.08 -2.23 1.37
N LEU A 132 -19.32 -1.29 2.28
CA LEU A 132 -18.55 -0.05 2.36
C LEU A 132 -17.08 -0.36 2.67
N ALA A 133 -16.81 -1.29 3.58
CA ALA A 133 -15.46 -1.71 3.91
C ALA A 133 -14.73 -2.34 2.70
N ALA A 134 -15.40 -3.24 1.97
CA ALA A 134 -14.85 -3.80 0.72
C ALA A 134 -14.59 -2.70 -0.32
N THR A 135 -15.48 -1.72 -0.44
CA THR A 135 -15.30 -0.56 -1.34
C THR A 135 -14.08 0.26 -0.97
N VAL A 136 -13.90 0.54 0.32
CA VAL A 136 -12.75 1.30 0.83
C VAL A 136 -11.44 0.56 0.56
N LEU A 137 -11.35 -0.70 0.99
CA LEU A 137 -10.14 -1.51 0.88
C LEU A 137 -9.81 -1.89 -0.58
N SER A 138 -10.82 -1.93 -1.46
CA SER A 138 -10.61 -2.22 -2.89
C SER A 138 -9.73 -1.20 -3.62
N THR A 139 -9.55 0.00 -3.07
CA THR A 139 -8.72 1.05 -3.67
C THR A 139 -7.24 0.66 -3.74
N ASN A 140 -6.76 -0.17 -2.80
CA ASN A 140 -5.36 -0.58 -2.68
C ASN A 140 -5.23 -2.12 -2.61
N LEU A 141 -5.97 -2.86 -3.44
CA LEU A 141 -5.91 -4.34 -3.44
C LEU A 141 -4.52 -4.92 -3.73
N ASN A 142 -3.68 -4.18 -4.45
CA ASN A 142 -2.28 -4.58 -4.71
C ASN A 142 -1.41 -4.51 -3.47
N ASP A 143 -1.81 -3.74 -2.46
CA ASP A 143 -1.07 -3.60 -1.21
C ASP A 143 -1.37 -4.74 -0.23
N LEU A 144 -2.37 -5.60 -0.52
CA LEU A 144 -2.67 -6.78 0.28
C LEU A 144 -1.72 -7.92 -0.07
N HIS A 145 -0.94 -8.34 0.93
CA HIS A 145 0.10 -9.36 0.76
C HIS A 145 -0.46 -10.78 0.73
N ASP A 146 -1.63 -11.04 1.32
CA ASP A 146 -2.35 -12.32 1.17
C ASP A 146 -3.34 -12.26 0.00
N PRO A 147 -3.16 -13.08 -1.05
CA PRO A 147 -4.16 -13.24 -2.11
C PRO A 147 -5.53 -13.71 -1.62
N SER A 148 -5.60 -14.42 -0.49
CA SER A 148 -6.84 -14.92 0.10
C SER A 148 -7.73 -13.76 0.58
N ASP A 149 -7.13 -12.73 1.18
CA ASP A 149 -7.84 -11.54 1.65
C ASP A 149 -8.41 -10.72 0.49
N ARG A 150 -7.61 -10.53 -0.56
CA ARG A 150 -8.10 -9.94 -1.82
C ARG A 150 -9.27 -10.74 -2.40
N THR A 151 -9.16 -12.07 -2.42
CA THR A 151 -10.24 -12.95 -2.92
C THR A 151 -11.53 -12.78 -2.11
N ARG A 152 -11.43 -12.67 -0.79
CA ARG A 152 -12.58 -12.46 0.11
C ARG A 152 -13.25 -11.11 -0.14
N LEU A 153 -12.47 -10.03 -0.30
CA LEU A 153 -12.99 -8.71 -0.63
C LEU A 153 -13.71 -8.69 -1.99
N ILE A 154 -13.13 -9.33 -3.01
CA ILE A 154 -13.75 -9.42 -4.35
C ILE A 154 -15.04 -10.23 -4.28
N ASN A 155 -15.06 -11.34 -3.55
CA ASN A 155 -16.26 -12.15 -3.36
C ASN A 155 -17.37 -11.37 -2.63
N GLN A 156 -17.01 -10.56 -1.63
CA GLN A 156 -17.95 -9.66 -0.96
C GLN A 156 -18.49 -8.62 -1.96
N ALA A 157 -17.64 -8.01 -2.77
CA ALA A 157 -18.05 -7.04 -3.79
C ALA A 157 -19.00 -7.64 -4.84
N LEU A 158 -18.72 -8.87 -5.32
CA LEU A 158 -19.60 -9.62 -6.22
C LEU A 158 -20.98 -9.86 -5.59
N SER A 159 -21.01 -10.24 -4.32
CA SER A 159 -22.27 -10.42 -3.59
C SER A 159 -23.03 -9.12 -3.46
N SER A 160 -22.35 -8.02 -3.11
CA SER A 160 -22.97 -6.71 -2.92
C SER A 160 -23.49 -6.12 -4.22
N PHE A 161 -22.80 -6.33 -5.35
CA PHE A 161 -23.23 -5.83 -6.65
C PHE A 161 -24.50 -6.52 -7.19
N GLY A 162 -24.76 -7.74 -6.74
CA GLY A 162 -26.02 -8.44 -7.00
C GLY A 162 -27.15 -8.11 -6.00
N ASP A 163 -26.93 -7.21 -5.04
CA ASP A 163 -27.94 -6.88 -4.01
C ASP A 163 -29.08 -6.04 -4.61
N ASP A 164 -30.27 -6.16 -4.02
CA ASP A 164 -31.47 -5.41 -4.42
C ASP A 164 -31.39 -3.95 -3.98
N ASP A 165 -30.69 -3.65 -2.87
CA ASP A 165 -30.48 -2.29 -2.40
C ASP A 165 -29.54 -1.51 -3.35
N PRO A 166 -30.00 -0.41 -3.97
CA PRO A 166 -29.18 0.36 -4.92
C PRO A 166 -27.87 0.91 -4.33
N THR A 167 -27.84 1.23 -3.04
CA THR A 167 -26.68 1.78 -2.35
C THR A 167 -25.63 0.70 -2.14
N ILE A 168 -26.03 -0.47 -1.64
CA ILE A 168 -25.15 -1.64 -1.50
C ILE A 168 -24.64 -2.06 -2.87
N ARG A 169 -25.53 -2.16 -3.86
CA ARG A 169 -25.20 -2.48 -5.23
C ARG A 169 -24.16 -1.55 -5.83
N THR A 170 -24.37 -0.24 -5.74
CA THR A 170 -23.44 0.75 -6.31
C THR A 170 -22.06 0.65 -5.67
N ASN A 171 -21.98 0.50 -4.34
CA ASN A 171 -20.70 0.35 -3.65
C ASN A 171 -20.00 -0.98 -4.02
N GLY A 172 -20.75 -2.08 -4.10
CA GLY A 172 -20.25 -3.36 -4.61
C GLY A 172 -19.68 -3.23 -6.03
N GLY A 173 -20.39 -2.51 -6.92
CA GLY A 173 -19.94 -2.22 -8.28
C GLY A 173 -18.64 -1.41 -8.32
N ILE A 174 -18.51 -0.36 -7.49
CA ILE A 174 -17.27 0.43 -7.38
C ILE A 174 -16.11 -0.47 -6.95
N ALA A 175 -16.33 -1.32 -5.94
CA ALA A 175 -15.32 -2.25 -5.47
C ALA A 175 -14.88 -3.25 -6.55
N LEU A 176 -15.84 -3.77 -7.35
CA LEU A 176 -15.55 -4.67 -8.48
C LEU A 176 -14.77 -3.99 -9.59
N VAL A 177 -15.14 -2.77 -9.97
CA VAL A 177 -14.41 -2.00 -10.99
C VAL A 177 -12.95 -1.81 -10.58
N ARG A 178 -12.69 -1.50 -9.30
CA ARG A 178 -11.32 -1.38 -8.76
C ARG A 178 -10.59 -2.72 -8.75
N ALA A 179 -11.33 -3.82 -8.64
CA ALA A 179 -10.80 -5.17 -8.67
C ALA A 179 -10.72 -5.79 -10.07
N ASP A 180 -11.15 -5.12 -11.14
CA ASP A 180 -11.32 -5.71 -12.49
C ASP A 180 -10.09 -6.50 -12.96
N GLY A 181 -8.88 -5.96 -12.73
CA GLY A 181 -7.60 -6.61 -13.07
C GLY A 181 -7.17 -7.76 -12.15
N HIS A 182 -7.97 -8.09 -11.13
CA HIS A 182 -7.70 -9.08 -10.10
C HIS A 182 -8.72 -10.22 -10.05
N LEU A 183 -9.79 -10.17 -10.85
CA LEU A 183 -10.78 -11.24 -10.86
C LEU A 183 -10.15 -12.51 -11.45
N ASP A 184 -10.26 -13.60 -10.71
CA ASP A 184 -9.95 -14.94 -11.23
C ASP A 184 -11.03 -15.42 -12.23
N ALA A 185 -10.79 -16.56 -12.89
CA ALA A 185 -11.72 -17.10 -13.88
C ALA A 185 -13.12 -17.41 -13.32
N VAL A 186 -13.22 -17.82 -12.06
CA VAL A 186 -14.50 -18.13 -11.40
C VAL A 186 -15.26 -16.84 -11.11
N GLN A 187 -14.56 -15.81 -10.64
CA GLN A 187 -15.12 -14.49 -10.36
C GLN A 187 -15.56 -13.77 -11.64
N GLN A 188 -14.78 -13.88 -12.72
CA GLN A 188 -15.16 -13.37 -14.04
C GLN A 188 -16.43 -14.05 -14.57
N ALA A 189 -16.54 -15.38 -14.42
CA ALA A 189 -17.73 -16.12 -14.82
C ALA A 189 -18.96 -15.69 -14.00
N ARG A 190 -18.82 -15.49 -12.69
CA ARG A 190 -19.89 -14.97 -11.82
C ARG A 190 -20.33 -13.57 -12.20
N LEU A 191 -19.39 -12.67 -12.49
CA LEU A 191 -19.71 -11.31 -12.95
C LEU A 191 -20.46 -11.35 -14.29
N THR A 192 -20.00 -12.19 -15.21
CA THR A 192 -20.66 -12.41 -16.51
C THR A 192 -22.08 -12.93 -16.33
N GLU A 193 -22.28 -13.88 -15.40
CA GLU A 193 -23.61 -14.40 -15.08
C GLU A 193 -24.53 -13.32 -14.49
N LEU A 194 -24.03 -12.42 -13.64
CA LEU A 194 -24.79 -11.28 -13.13
C LEU A 194 -25.28 -10.39 -14.28
N PHE A 195 -24.44 -10.09 -15.26
CA PHE A 195 -24.83 -9.32 -16.45
C PHE A 195 -25.88 -10.04 -17.31
N HIS A 196 -25.73 -11.36 -17.50
CA HIS A 196 -26.73 -12.13 -18.26
C HIS A 196 -28.10 -12.13 -17.59
N ARG A 197 -28.14 -12.23 -16.25
CA ARG A 197 -29.38 -12.21 -15.48
C ARG A 197 -29.99 -10.82 -15.38
N ASN A 198 -29.16 -9.78 -15.35
CA ASN A 198 -29.59 -8.39 -15.28
C ASN A 198 -28.71 -7.49 -16.17
N PRO A 199 -29.09 -7.29 -17.44
CA PRO A 199 -28.30 -6.48 -18.38
C PRO A 199 -28.11 -5.01 -17.97
N GLU A 200 -28.97 -4.46 -17.10
CA GLU A 200 -28.80 -3.10 -16.58
C GLU A 200 -27.54 -3.00 -15.69
N LEU A 201 -27.12 -4.09 -15.04
CA LEU A 201 -25.89 -4.14 -14.25
C LEU A 201 -24.66 -3.98 -15.13
N GLU A 202 -24.68 -4.46 -16.36
CA GLU A 202 -23.57 -4.28 -17.29
C GLU A 202 -23.39 -2.80 -17.64
N GLN A 203 -24.50 -2.11 -17.89
CA GLN A 203 -24.49 -0.66 -18.14
C GLN A 203 -23.99 0.10 -16.91
N GLN A 204 -24.48 -0.25 -15.72
CA GLN A 204 -24.03 0.34 -14.47
C GLN A 204 -22.53 0.11 -14.23
N TYR A 205 -22.03 -1.10 -14.44
CA TYR A 205 -20.61 -1.44 -14.30
C TYR A 205 -19.73 -0.60 -15.23
N ASN A 206 -20.12 -0.48 -16.50
CA ASN A 206 -19.38 0.31 -17.47
C ASN A 206 -19.38 1.80 -17.15
N HIS A 207 -20.49 2.33 -16.61
CA HIS A 207 -20.54 3.71 -16.12
C HIS A 207 -19.60 3.93 -14.94
N LEU A 208 -19.65 3.05 -13.93
CA LEU A 208 -18.75 3.08 -12.78
C LEU A 208 -17.27 2.96 -13.19
N LYS A 209 -16.98 2.18 -14.23
CA LYS A 209 -15.63 2.04 -14.79
C LYS A 209 -15.11 3.34 -15.40
N ALA A 210 -15.97 4.08 -16.10
CA ALA A 210 -15.62 5.40 -16.63
C ALA A 210 -15.38 6.41 -15.49
N ASP A 211 -16.27 6.44 -14.50
CA ASP A 211 -16.14 7.35 -13.35
C ASP A 211 -14.89 7.06 -12.52
N GLN A 212 -14.57 5.78 -12.30
CA GLN A 212 -13.38 5.37 -11.55
C GLN A 212 -12.08 5.84 -12.23
N GLN A 213 -12.04 5.86 -13.57
CA GLN A 213 -10.87 6.36 -14.30
C GLN A 213 -10.67 7.87 -14.10
N ALA A 214 -11.75 8.65 -14.09
CA ALA A 214 -11.70 10.07 -13.77
C ALA A 214 -11.27 10.30 -12.31
N TRP A 215 -11.87 9.55 -11.38
CA TRP A 215 -11.56 9.62 -9.95
C TRP A 215 -10.08 9.36 -9.67
N TYR A 216 -9.46 8.33 -10.26
CA TYR A 216 -8.04 8.04 -10.03
C TYR A 216 -7.10 9.20 -10.40
N GLN A 217 -7.47 10.03 -11.39
CA GLN A 217 -6.66 11.19 -11.78
C GLN A 217 -6.71 12.28 -10.71
N GLU A 218 -7.87 12.51 -10.13
CA GLU A 218 -8.10 13.50 -9.06
C GLU A 218 -7.45 13.10 -7.74
N GLN A 219 -7.32 11.80 -7.48
CA GLN A 219 -6.82 11.28 -6.21
C GLN A 219 -5.31 11.31 -6.05
N ARG A 220 -4.56 11.76 -7.07
CA ARG A 220 -3.11 11.89 -7.04
C ARG A 220 -2.68 12.95 -6.02
N VAL A 221 -1.81 12.56 -5.10
CA VAL A 221 -1.21 13.49 -4.13
C VAL A 221 0.09 14.05 -4.70
N GLN A 222 0.23 15.37 -4.59
CA GLN A 222 1.51 16.04 -4.82
C GLN A 222 2.23 16.14 -3.47
N LEU A 223 3.50 15.74 -3.44
CA LEU A 223 4.30 15.90 -2.24
C LEU A 223 4.49 17.39 -1.91
N PRO A 224 4.55 17.77 -0.61
CA PRO A 224 4.72 19.17 -0.19
C PRO A 224 6.02 19.82 -0.69
N SER A 225 7.01 19.02 -1.06
CA SER A 225 8.29 19.48 -1.60
C SER A 225 8.87 18.47 -2.59
N ALA A 226 9.62 18.99 -3.57
CA ALA A 226 10.48 18.18 -4.44
C ALA A 226 11.67 17.56 -3.67
N ASP A 227 12.04 18.12 -2.51
CA ASP A 227 12.98 17.52 -1.58
C ASP A 227 12.23 16.52 -0.69
N LEU A 228 12.55 15.23 -0.86
CA LEU A 228 11.89 14.15 -0.15
C LEU A 228 12.10 14.20 1.37
N ASP A 229 13.28 14.59 1.84
CA ASP A 229 13.57 14.68 3.28
C ASP A 229 12.80 15.81 3.94
N ARG A 230 12.61 16.92 3.21
CA ARG A 230 11.75 18.02 3.62
C ARG A 230 10.28 17.60 3.63
N SER A 231 9.81 16.86 2.63
CA SER A 231 8.45 16.32 2.59
C SER A 231 8.17 15.41 3.79
N ILE A 232 9.08 14.48 4.11
CA ILE A 232 8.97 13.61 5.30
C ILE A 232 8.85 14.44 6.59
N ASN A 233 9.62 15.52 6.73
CA ASN A 233 9.54 16.39 7.92
C ASN A 233 8.22 17.16 8.01
N ILE A 234 7.66 17.61 6.89
CA ILE A 234 6.35 18.29 6.85
C ILE A 234 5.26 17.31 7.27
N ILE A 235 5.27 16.09 6.69
CA ILE A 235 4.31 15.02 7.01
C ILE A 235 4.41 14.64 8.49
N ALA A 236 5.63 14.60 9.06
CA ALA A 236 5.81 14.37 10.50
C ALA A 236 5.06 15.41 11.36
N GLY A 237 5.12 16.68 10.97
CA GLY A 237 4.38 17.75 11.61
C GLY A 237 2.86 17.58 11.49
N GLU A 238 2.37 17.11 10.33
CA GLU A 238 0.95 16.84 10.09
C GLU A 238 0.44 15.66 10.91
N VAL A 239 1.17 14.54 10.92
CA VAL A 239 0.87 13.38 11.78
C VAL A 239 0.81 13.82 13.25
N GLY A 240 1.76 14.65 13.69
CA GLY A 240 1.81 15.16 15.07
C GLY A 240 0.58 15.97 15.48
N ARG A 241 -0.06 16.68 14.53
CA ARG A 241 -1.26 17.49 14.77
C ARG A 241 -2.57 16.68 14.77
N LEU A 242 -2.57 15.47 14.23
CA LEU A 242 -3.76 14.63 14.24
C LEU A 242 -4.15 14.24 15.67
N PRO A 243 -5.44 14.25 16.02
CA PRO A 243 -5.91 13.76 17.32
C PRO A 243 -5.71 12.24 17.45
N ALA A 244 -5.73 11.76 18.70
CA ALA A 244 -5.78 10.33 18.96
C ALA A 244 -7.24 9.85 18.89
N GLY A 245 -7.52 8.91 18.01
CA GLY A 245 -8.86 8.45 17.68
C GLY A 245 -9.57 9.44 16.76
N LEU A 246 -9.90 8.99 15.55
CA LEU A 246 -10.70 9.80 14.63
C LEU A 246 -12.14 9.86 15.12
N SER A 247 -12.72 11.06 15.15
CA SER A 247 -14.08 11.34 15.61
C SER A 247 -14.95 11.99 14.55
N SER A 248 -14.36 12.51 13.48
CA SER A 248 -15.07 13.21 12.41
C SER A 248 -14.59 12.85 11.00
N PHE A 249 -15.43 13.15 10.00
CA PHE A 249 -15.08 13.01 8.59
C PHE A 249 -13.93 13.94 8.17
N GLU A 250 -13.79 15.12 8.79
CA GLU A 250 -12.70 16.05 8.52
C GLU A 250 -11.36 15.50 9.03
N GLU A 251 -11.35 14.94 10.24
CA GLU A 251 -10.18 14.26 10.80
C GLU A 251 -9.79 13.04 9.98
N ARG A 252 -10.77 12.23 9.55
CA ARG A 252 -10.57 11.14 8.60
C ARG A 252 -9.92 11.63 7.30
N ASN A 253 -10.45 12.70 6.70
CA ASN A 253 -9.91 13.22 5.43
C ASN A 253 -8.47 13.70 5.59
N THR A 254 -8.19 14.39 6.69
CA THR A 254 -6.84 14.86 7.00
C THR A 254 -5.90 13.66 7.17
N ALA A 255 -6.29 12.65 7.94
CA ALA A 255 -5.52 11.42 8.12
C ALA A 255 -5.32 10.66 6.80
N HIS A 256 -6.33 10.61 5.93
CA HIS A 256 -6.25 10.00 4.61
C HIS A 256 -5.23 10.70 3.69
N ILE A 257 -5.23 12.03 3.67
CA ILE A 257 -4.25 12.81 2.89
C ILE A 257 -2.84 12.55 3.41
N VAL A 258 -2.66 12.56 4.74
CA VAL A 258 -1.38 12.24 5.38
C VAL A 258 -0.93 10.82 5.02
N ALA A 259 -1.82 9.83 5.07
CA ALA A 259 -1.54 8.45 4.68
C ALA A 259 -1.06 8.36 3.23
N LYS A 260 -1.74 9.03 2.29
CA LYS A 260 -1.32 9.08 0.89
C LYS A 260 0.07 9.71 0.73
N SER A 261 0.35 10.79 1.46
CA SER A 261 1.67 11.44 1.43
C SER A 261 2.77 10.52 1.96
N ILE A 262 2.51 9.74 3.01
CA ILE A 262 3.45 8.71 3.51
C ILE A 262 3.73 7.67 2.42
N ALA A 263 2.68 7.14 1.79
CA ALA A 263 2.81 6.15 0.73
C ALA A 263 3.58 6.71 -0.49
N GLU A 264 3.31 7.95 -0.87
CA GLU A 264 4.00 8.59 -1.99
C GLU A 264 5.46 8.90 -1.66
N CYS A 265 5.78 9.30 -0.42
CA CYS A 265 7.17 9.45 0.00
C CYS A 265 7.96 8.14 -0.14
N TYR A 266 7.35 7.00 0.20
CA TYR A 266 7.97 5.70 -0.01
C TYR A 266 8.13 5.38 -1.50
N ASN A 267 7.08 5.61 -2.31
CA ASN A 267 7.14 5.41 -3.76
C ASN A 267 8.29 6.21 -4.39
N CYS A 268 8.44 7.48 -4.00
CA CYS A 268 9.55 8.34 -4.44
C CYS A 268 10.91 7.81 -3.96
N ALA A 269 11.05 7.44 -2.69
CA ALA A 269 12.30 6.90 -2.14
C ALA A 269 12.73 5.64 -2.90
N HIS A 270 11.79 4.75 -3.19
CA HIS A 270 12.04 3.50 -3.91
C HIS A 270 12.38 3.77 -5.38
N ASN A 271 11.67 4.69 -6.04
CA ASN A 271 11.99 5.11 -7.40
C ASN A 271 13.38 5.75 -7.51
N GLU A 272 13.82 6.51 -6.51
CA GLU A 272 15.18 7.05 -6.44
C GLU A 272 16.22 5.93 -6.30
N LEU A 273 15.97 4.93 -5.44
CA LEU A 273 16.82 3.74 -5.32
C LEU A 273 16.94 3.03 -6.67
N MET A 274 15.83 2.82 -7.37
CA MET A 274 15.78 2.15 -8.68
C MET A 274 16.53 2.92 -9.78
N ASN A 275 16.47 4.25 -9.76
CA ASN A 275 17.06 5.10 -10.81
C ASN A 275 18.50 5.57 -10.53
N PHE A 276 19.10 5.19 -9.39
CA PHE A 276 20.41 5.70 -8.98
C PHE A 276 21.53 5.55 -10.03
N ASP A 277 21.61 4.41 -10.72
CA ASP A 277 22.67 4.14 -11.71
C ASP A 277 22.51 4.99 -13.00
N ARG A 278 21.27 5.32 -13.39
CA ARG A 278 20.98 6.10 -14.61
C ARG A 278 21.41 7.57 -14.50
N SER A 279 21.46 8.10 -13.29
CA SER A 279 21.89 9.48 -13.03
C SER A 279 23.39 9.68 -13.32
N ARG A 280 24.21 8.66 -13.02
CA ARG A 280 25.67 8.70 -13.23
C ARG A 280 26.06 8.63 -14.69
N GLU A 281 25.40 7.81 -15.50
CA GLU A 281 25.69 7.70 -16.95
C GLU A 281 25.46 9.03 -17.70
N ARG A 282 24.44 9.81 -17.30
CA ARG A 282 24.19 11.15 -17.85
C ARG A 282 25.24 12.18 -17.43
N SER A 283 25.79 12.09 -16.22
CA SER A 283 26.87 12.98 -15.78
C SER A 283 28.22 12.67 -16.43
N THR A 284 28.46 11.43 -16.89
CA THR A 284 29.70 11.04 -17.57
C THR A 284 29.69 11.32 -19.07
N LEU A 285 28.52 11.43 -19.70
CA LEU A 285 28.38 11.80 -21.13
C LEU A 285 28.33 13.32 -21.37
N GLY A 286 28.38 14.12 -20.30
CA GLY A 286 28.37 15.59 -20.35
C GLY A 286 29.73 16.25 -20.11
N ARG A 287 30.84 15.51 -20.20
CA ARG A 287 32.21 16.05 -20.10
C ARG A 287 32.99 15.81 -21.38
#